data_AF-A0A2X2UVU3-F1
#
_entry.id   AF-A0A2X2UVU3-F1
#
_cell.length_a   1.000
_cell.length_b   1.000
_cell.length_c   1.000
_cell.angle_alpha   90.00
_cell.angle_beta   90.00
_cell.angle_gamma   90.00
#
_symmetry.space_group_name_H-M   'P 1'
#
loop_
_entity.id
_entity.type
_entity.pdbx_description
1 polymer ?
#
loop_
_entity_poly.entity_id
_entity_poly.type
_entity_poly.pdbx_seq_one_letter_code
_entity_poly.pdbx_strand_id
1 'polypeptide(L)'
;MAVGARASDVLQQFLIEAVLVCLVGGALGIGLSMLIAFTLQMFLPGWEIGFSPVALLTAFLCSTFTGILFGWLPARNAARLDPVDALARE
;
A
#
# COMPACT_ATOMS: atom_id res chain seq x y z
N MET A 1 -8.27 -3.42 -23.31
CA MET A 1 -9.24 -4.45 -23.73
C MET A 1 -10.11 -4.02 -24.90
N ALA A 2 -10.62 -2.78 -24.98
CA ALA A 2 -11.23 -2.23 -26.21
C ALA A 2 -10.24 -1.51 -27.15
N VAL A 3 -9.17 -0.92 -26.59
CA VAL A 3 -8.07 -0.25 -27.33
C VAL A 3 -6.85 -1.17 -27.57
N GLY A 4 -6.99 -2.48 -27.35
CA GLY A 4 -5.91 -3.48 -27.54
C GLY A 4 -5.05 -3.81 -26.31
N ALA A 5 -5.21 -3.14 -25.16
CA ALA A 5 -4.48 -3.48 -23.93
C ALA A 5 -4.80 -4.92 -23.45
N ARG A 6 -3.77 -5.69 -23.10
CA ARG A 6 -3.86 -7.06 -22.61
C ARG A 6 -4.33 -7.08 -21.16
N ALA A 7 -4.98 -8.17 -20.74
CA ALA A 7 -5.37 -8.39 -19.35
C ALA A 7 -4.19 -8.28 -18.36
N SER A 8 -2.98 -8.67 -18.81
CA SER A 8 -1.74 -8.51 -18.05
C SER A 8 -1.39 -7.06 -17.76
N ASP A 9 -1.69 -6.14 -18.68
CA ASP A 9 -1.29 -4.73 -18.56
C ASP A 9 -2.13 -4.05 -17.47
N VAL A 10 -3.43 -4.37 -17.43
CA VAL A 10 -4.37 -3.90 -16.40
C VAL A 10 -3.96 -4.46 -15.03
N LEU A 11 -3.64 -5.75 -14.96
CA LEU A 11 -3.16 -6.39 -13.73
C LEU A 11 -1.89 -5.69 -13.20
N GLN A 12 -0.91 -5.46 -14.08
CA GLN A 12 0.34 -4.80 -13.71
C GLN A 12 0.12 -3.37 -13.25
N GLN A 13 -0.72 -2.59 -13.93
CA GLN A 13 -1.01 -1.21 -13.55
C GLN A 13 -1.63 -1.13 -12.14
N PHE A 14 -2.68 -1.90 -11.87
CA PHE A 14 -3.32 -1.90 -10.55
C PHE A 14 -2.39 -2.40 -9.45
N LEU A 15 -1.55 -3.41 -9.74
CA LEU A 15 -0.60 -3.91 -8.76
C LEU A 15 0.49 -2.86 -8.46
N ILE A 16 1.01 -2.19 -9.49
CA ILE A 16 1.99 -1.10 -9.32
C ILE A 16 1.38 0.04 -8.51
N GLU A 17 0.14 0.43 -8.81
CA GLU A 17 -0.58 1.47 -8.06
C GLU A 17 -0.77 1.09 -6.59
N ALA A 18 -1.22 -0.14 -6.31
CA ALA A 18 -1.37 -0.64 -4.95
C ALA A 18 -0.04 -0.65 -4.18
N VAL A 19 1.03 -1.14 -4.80
CA VAL A 19 2.38 -1.15 -4.19
C VAL A 19 2.86 0.29 -3.95
N LEU A 20 2.68 1.19 -4.90
CA LEU A 20 3.10 2.59 -4.77
C LEU A 20 2.36 3.30 -3.64
N VAL A 21 1.04 3.11 -3.51
CA VAL A 21 0.25 3.63 -2.38
C VAL A 21 0.75 3.06 -1.06
N CYS A 22 1.11 1.78 -1.00
CA CYS A 22 1.62 1.14 0.22
C CYS A 22 3.02 1.64 0.60
N LEU A 23 3.90 1.88 -0.38
CA LEU A 23 5.23 2.47 -0.14
C LEU A 23 5.12 3.90 0.39
N VAL A 24 4.29 4.73 -0.25
CA VAL A 24 4.06 6.12 0.18
C VAL A 24 3.40 6.15 1.55
N GLY A 25 2.36 5.34 1.77
CA GLY A 25 1.70 5.22 3.07
C GLY A 25 2.63 4.71 4.17
N GLY A 26 3.50 3.75 3.87
CA GLY A 26 4.52 3.25 4.80
C GLY A 26 5.55 4.32 5.17
N ALA A 27 6.05 5.06 4.19
CA ALA A 27 6.99 6.17 4.44
C ALA A 27 6.35 7.27 5.30
N LEU A 28 5.12 7.68 4.97
CA LEU A 28 4.36 8.66 5.75
C LEU A 28 4.07 8.15 7.17
N GLY A 29 3.72 6.87 7.32
CA GLY A 29 3.47 6.25 8.62
C GLY A 29 4.70 6.24 9.53
N ILE A 30 5.89 5.94 8.98
CA ILE A 30 7.15 6.04 9.73
C ILE A 30 7.41 7.49 10.15
N GLY A 31 7.24 8.45 9.24
CA GLY A 31 7.38 9.87 9.56
C GLY A 31 6.43 10.33 10.66
N LEU A 32 5.17 9.90 10.60
CA LEU A 32 4.16 10.22 11.61
C LEU A 32 4.50 9.59 12.98
N SER A 33 5.00 8.36 12.98
CA SER A 33 5.45 7.66 14.19
C SER A 33 6.61 8.41 14.88
N MET A 34 7.58 8.89 14.11
CA MET A 34 8.67 9.73 14.64
C MET A 34 8.16 11.05 15.21
N LEU A 35 7.22 11.72 14.53
CA LEU A 35 6.60 12.95 15.01
C LEU A 35 5.90 12.73 16.36
N ILE A 36 5.12 11.65 16.48
CA ILE A 36 4.41 11.31 17.72
C ILE A 36 5.41 11.04 18.84
N ALA A 37 6.46 10.26 18.58
CA ALA A 37 7.46 9.95 19.59
C ALA A 37 8.20 11.20 20.08
N PHE A 38 8.59 12.10 19.18
CA PHE A 38 9.25 13.36 19.55
C PHE A 38 8.33 14.23 20.40
N THR A 39 7.05 14.31 20.02
CA THR A 39 6.04 15.08 20.75
C THR A 39 5.85 14.49 22.16
N LEU A 40 5.73 13.17 22.29
CA LEU A 40 5.59 12.49 23.57
C LEU A 40 6.81 12.66 24.47
N GLN A 41 8.03 12.62 23.91
CA GLN A 41 9.25 12.88 24.68
C GLN A 41 9.29 14.29 25.28
N MET A 42 8.73 15.30 24.58
CA MET A 42 8.62 16.65 25.11
C MET A 42 7.65 16.74 26.30
N PHE A 43 6.55 15.98 26.28
CA PHE A 43 5.55 16.01 27.35
C PHE A 43 5.86 15.06 28.52
N LEU A 44 6.69 14.03 28.31
CA LEU A 44 7.03 13.00 29.30
C LEU A 44 8.56 12.90 29.49
N PRO A 45 9.19 13.90 30.13
CA PRO A 45 10.62 13.90 30.41
C PRO A 45 10.95 12.78 31.41
N GLY A 46 11.32 11.61 30.91
CA GLY A 46 11.59 10.40 31.71
C GLY A 46 11.18 9.09 31.02
N TRP A 47 10.38 9.16 29.97
CA TRP A 47 10.07 8.01 29.12
C TRP A 47 10.93 8.01 27.85
N GLU A 48 11.89 7.09 27.77
CA GLU A 48 12.63 6.84 26.55
C GLU A 48 11.81 5.99 25.58
N ILE A 49 11.31 6.63 24.52
CA ILE A 49 10.69 5.93 23.39
C ILE A 49 11.79 5.40 22.49
N GLY A 50 12.06 4.09 22.57
CA GLY A 50 13.05 3.40 21.75
C GLY A 50 12.46 2.92 20.42
N PHE A 51 13.11 3.29 19.31
CA PHE A 51 12.78 2.75 17.99
C PHE A 51 13.60 1.49 17.70
N SER A 52 12.94 0.34 17.65
CA SER A 52 13.59 -0.90 17.20
C SER A 52 13.62 -0.95 15.67
N PRO A 53 14.80 -1.06 15.03
CA PRO A 53 14.91 -1.22 13.58
C PRO A 53 14.13 -2.45 13.08
N VAL A 54 14.11 -3.51 13.88
CA VAL A 54 13.35 -4.74 13.58
C VAL A 54 11.84 -4.45 13.56
N ALA A 55 11.33 -3.70 14.53
CA ALA A 55 9.92 -3.31 14.56
C ALA A 55 9.52 -2.49 13.33
N LEU A 56 10.34 -1.50 12.95
CA LEU A 56 10.11 -0.71 11.72
C LEU A 56 10.11 -1.61 10.47
N LEU A 57 11.08 -2.51 10.35
CA LEU A 57 11.20 -3.39 9.20
C LEU A 57 10.00 -4.35 9.11
N THR A 58 9.57 -4.92 10.23
CA THR A 58 8.38 -5.80 10.28
C THR A 58 7.09 -5.05 9.97
N ALA A 59 6.93 -3.81 10.45
CA ALA A 59 5.76 -2.98 10.15
C ALA A 59 5.70 -2.63 8.66
N PHE A 60 6.85 -2.28 8.07
CA PHE A 60 6.95 -2.01 6.63
C PHE A 60 6.63 -3.26 5.80
N LEU A 61 7.24 -4.40 6.10
CA LEU A 61 6.96 -5.66 5.42
C LEU A 61 5.49 -6.08 5.54
N CYS A 62 4.90 -5.92 6.73
CA CYS A 62 3.50 -6.23 6.96
C CYS A 62 2.59 -5.32 6.12
N SER A 63 2.87 -4.02 6.06
CA SER A 63 2.13 -3.06 5.23
C SER A 63 2.22 -3.41 3.74
N THR A 64 3.43 -3.66 3.23
CA THR A 64 3.64 -4.06 1.83
C THR A 64 2.96 -5.39 1.50
N PHE A 65 3.08 -6.39 2.37
CA PHE A 65 2.43 -7.69 2.18
C PHE A 65 0.91 -7.55 2.13
N THR A 66 0.33 -6.79 3.05
CA THR A 66 -1.10 -6.49 3.10
C THR A 66 -1.55 -5.78 1.83
N GLY A 67 -0.79 -4.79 1.37
CA GLY A 67 -1.02 -4.07 0.11
C GLY A 67 -1.00 -4.95 -1.13
N ILE A 68 -0.02 -5.84 -1.25
CA ILE A 68 0.06 -6.81 -2.35
C ILE A 68 -1.13 -7.75 -2.31
N LEU A 69 -1.49 -8.26 -1.13
CA LEU A 69 -2.56 -9.24 -0.97
C LEU A 69 -3.93 -8.64 -1.33
N PHE A 70 -4.21 -7.43 -0.85
CA PHE A 70 -5.44 -6.70 -1.17
C PHE A 70 -5.44 -6.04 -2.55
N GLY A 71 -4.27 -5.76 -3.16
CA GLY A 71 -4.17 -5.22 -4.52
C GLY A 71 -4.27 -6.31 -5.60
N TRP A 72 -3.70 -7.49 -5.35
CA TRP A 72 -3.66 -8.57 -6.33
C TRP A 72 -5.02 -9.20 -6.61
N LEU A 73 -5.82 -9.42 -5.57
CA LEU A 73 -7.14 -10.06 -5.67
C LEU A 73 -8.13 -9.25 -6.56
N PRO A 74 -8.34 -7.94 -6.34
CA PRO A 74 -9.18 -7.12 -7.21
C PRO A 74 -8.55 -6.91 -8.59
N ALA A 75 -7.23 -6.74 -8.69
CA ALA A 75 -6.57 -6.57 -9.99
C ALA A 75 -6.73 -7.81 -10.88
N ARG A 76 -6.69 -9.01 -10.29
CA ARG A 76 -6.97 -10.27 -10.98
C ARG A 76 -8.43 -10.36 -11.44
N ASN A 77 -9.37 -9.89 -10.63
CA ASN A 77 -10.78 -9.85 -11.01
C ASN A 77 -11.01 -8.83 -12.14
N ALA A 78 -10.38 -7.66 -12.08
CA ALA A 78 -10.47 -6.61 -13.10
C ALA A 78 -9.92 -7.07 -14.46
N ALA A 79 -8.78 -7.78 -14.45
CA ALA A 79 -8.16 -8.33 -15.65
C ALA A 79 -8.98 -9.45 -16.34
N ARG A 80 -9.97 -10.03 -15.64
CA ARG A 80 -10.83 -11.10 -16.16
C ARG A 80 -12.21 -10.62 -16.63
N LEU A 81 -12.52 -9.33 -16.46
CA LEU A 81 -13.78 -8.77 -16.94
C LEU A 81 -13.80 -8.74 -18.47
N ASP A 82 -14.92 -9.15 -19.05
CA ASP A 82 -15.14 -9.03 -20.49
C ASP A 82 -15.24 -7.54 -20.86
N PRO A 83 -14.43 -7.02 -21.81
CA PRO A 83 -14.45 -5.61 -22.17
C PRO A 83 -15.81 -5.09 -22.62
N VAL A 84 -16.64 -5.95 -23.20
CA VAL A 84 -18.00 -5.60 -23.63
C VAL A 84 -18.87 -5.31 -22.42
N ASP A 85 -18.84 -6.16 -21.40
CA ASP A 85 -19.58 -5.95 -20.14
C ASP A 85 -19.05 -4.76 -19.35
N ALA A 86 -17.73 -4.52 -19.39
CA ALA A 86 -17.10 -3.38 -18.73
C ALA A 86 -17.49 -2.03 -19.35
N LEU A 87 -17.74 -1.99 -20.67
CA LEU A 87 -18.18 -0.80 -21.40
C LEU A 87 -19.70 -0.61 -21.41
N ALA A 88 -20.45 -1.70 -21.29
CA ALA A 88 -21.92 -1.68 -21.24
C ALA A 88 -22.46 -1.35 -19.84
N ARG A 89 -21.60 -1.35 -18.82
CA ARG A 89 -21.95 -0.90 -17.46
C ARG A 89 -21.88 0.63 -17.39
N GLU A 90 -23.03 1.26 -17.21
CA GLU A 90 -23.19 2.70 -16.92
C GLU A 90 -22.50 3.11 -15.61
#